data_AF-A0A2N5XDI0-F1
#
_entry.id   AF-A0A2N5XDI0-F1
#
_cell.length_a   1.000
_cell.length_b   1.000
_cell.length_c   1.000
_cell.angle_alpha   90.00
_cell.angle_beta   90.00
_cell.angle_gamma   90.00
#
_symmetry.space_group_name_H-M   'P 1'
#
loop_
_entity.id
_entity.type
_entity.pdbx_description
1 polymer ?
#
loop_
_entity_poly.entity_id
_entity_poly.type
_entity_poly.pdbx_seq_one_letter_code
_entity_poly.pdbx_strand_id
1 'polypeptide(L)'
;AGADLGRGWSDAELEAWLKAAAVPFDRPVDIAETVAEALARDEIVAWFQGRAEYGPRALGHRSLLAHPGHSGNLERLNDVKGREQFRPVAPMVLAERAAEVFDGPLPSPYMLFVHDVAPQWRDRIPAVVNVDGTARIQTVDPAAEPLVARMLGRFERLTGLPVVVNTSLNTAGRPMVDDPRDALECFGSAPVDMLAIGPFAVRRAAFFAGGRPDAVT
;
A
#
# COMPACT_ATOMS: atom_id res chain seq x y z
N ALA A 1 17.06 -9.84 10.46
CA ALA A 1 15.77 -10.52 10.65
C ALA A 1 14.69 -9.45 10.63
N GLY A 2 13.71 -9.58 9.74
CA GLY A 2 12.61 -8.62 9.58
C GLY A 2 11.45 -8.89 10.52
N ALA A 3 10.36 -8.14 10.35
CA ALA A 3 9.10 -8.34 11.08
C ALA A 3 8.16 -9.35 10.38
N ASP A 4 8.54 -9.89 9.23
CA ASP A 4 7.81 -10.80 8.33
C ASP A 4 7.65 -12.24 8.89
N LEU A 5 7.24 -12.35 10.15
CA LEU A 5 7.18 -13.61 10.90
C LEU A 5 5.87 -14.37 10.71
N GLY A 6 4.85 -13.73 10.14
CA GLY A 6 3.52 -14.28 9.92
C GLY A 6 3.43 -15.28 8.77
N ARG A 7 2.20 -15.57 8.34
CA ARG A 7 1.92 -16.55 7.28
C ARG A 7 2.33 -15.99 5.91
N GLY A 8 3.01 -16.83 5.12
CA GLY A 8 3.23 -16.61 3.69
C GLY A 8 2.31 -17.52 2.87
N TRP A 9 2.08 -17.12 1.62
CA TRP A 9 1.24 -17.84 0.66
C TRP A 9 2.00 -18.00 -0.65
N SER A 10 1.95 -19.19 -1.24
CA SER A 10 2.52 -19.42 -2.57
C SER A 10 1.63 -18.84 -3.67
N ASP A 11 2.23 -18.53 -4.81
CA ASP A 11 1.50 -18.08 -6.01
C ASP A 11 0.34 -19.02 -6.37
N ALA A 12 0.54 -20.33 -6.25
CA ALA A 12 -0.48 -21.32 -6.58
C ALA A 12 -1.68 -21.28 -5.61
N GLU A 13 -1.43 -21.07 -4.31
CA GLU A 13 -2.49 -20.90 -3.32
C GLU A 13 -3.28 -19.61 -3.57
N LEU A 14 -2.58 -18.51 -3.84
CA LEU A 14 -3.21 -17.22 -4.16
C LEU A 14 -4.06 -17.32 -5.43
N GLU A 15 -3.55 -17.96 -6.49
CA GLU A 15 -4.30 -18.17 -7.72
C GLU A 15 -5.54 -19.04 -7.50
N ALA A 16 -5.42 -20.09 -6.67
CA ALA A 16 -6.54 -20.96 -6.32
C ALA A 16 -7.65 -20.19 -5.60
N TRP A 17 -7.30 -19.29 -4.66
CA TRP A 17 -8.26 -18.42 -3.99
C TRP A 17 -9.00 -17.51 -4.97
N LEU A 18 -8.26 -16.85 -5.88
CA LEU A 18 -8.84 -15.96 -6.89
C LEU A 18 -9.81 -16.71 -7.82
N LYS A 19 -9.41 -17.89 -8.30
CA LYS A 19 -10.25 -18.75 -9.14
C LYS A 19 -11.49 -19.24 -8.40
N ALA A 20 -11.33 -19.71 -7.16
CA ALA A 20 -12.44 -20.20 -6.35
C ALA A 20 -13.48 -19.10 -6.05
N ALA A 21 -13.02 -17.86 -5.85
CA ALA A 21 -13.88 -16.70 -5.64
C ALA A 21 -14.44 -16.10 -6.95
N ALA A 22 -14.11 -16.67 -8.11
CA ALA A 22 -14.47 -16.16 -9.44
C ALA A 22 -14.09 -14.68 -9.65
N VAL A 23 -12.96 -14.26 -9.07
CA VAL A 23 -12.44 -12.89 -9.18
C VAL A 23 -11.64 -12.77 -10.47
N PRO A 24 -11.95 -11.85 -11.39
CA PRO A 24 -11.11 -11.59 -12.56
C PRO A 24 -9.75 -11.03 -12.13
N PHE A 25 -8.66 -11.57 -12.67
CA PHE A 25 -7.30 -11.13 -12.35
C PHE A 25 -6.38 -11.24 -13.57
N ASP A 26 -5.34 -10.41 -13.56
CA ASP A 26 -4.21 -10.46 -14.49
C ASP A 26 -2.95 -10.96 -13.76
N ARG A 27 -2.01 -11.55 -14.50
CA ARG A 27 -0.64 -11.83 -14.03
C ARG A 27 0.33 -10.96 -14.83
N PRO A 28 0.57 -9.70 -14.42
CA PRO A 28 1.51 -8.83 -15.13
C PRO A 28 2.94 -9.41 -15.11
N VAL A 29 3.76 -8.97 -16.07
CA VAL A 29 5.19 -9.30 -16.11
C VAL A 29 5.89 -8.83 -14.83
N ASP A 30 5.49 -7.66 -14.33
CA ASP A 30 6.04 -7.05 -13.14
C ASP A 30 4.95 -6.38 -12.29
N ILE A 31 4.63 -6.97 -11.14
CA ILE A 31 3.62 -6.42 -10.22
C ILE A 31 4.09 -5.12 -9.55
N ALA A 32 5.38 -4.93 -9.30
CA ALA A 32 5.90 -3.71 -8.68
C ALA A 32 5.79 -2.53 -9.64
N GLU A 33 6.11 -2.73 -10.93
CA GLU A 33 5.92 -1.69 -11.94
C GLU A 33 4.44 -1.39 -12.17
N THR A 34 3.60 -2.42 -12.25
CA THR A 34 2.14 -2.26 -12.40
C THR A 34 1.53 -1.46 -11.26
N VAL A 35 1.95 -1.71 -10.01
CA VAL A 35 1.48 -0.97 -8.83
C VAL A 35 2.03 0.46 -8.82
N ALA A 36 3.29 0.68 -9.16
CA ALA A 36 3.84 2.03 -9.24
C ALA A 36 3.10 2.89 -10.28
N GLU A 37 2.70 2.31 -11.41
CA GLU A 37 1.89 2.97 -12.44
C GLU A 37 0.44 3.22 -12.01
N ALA A 38 -0.15 2.34 -11.21
CA ALA A 38 -1.44 2.58 -10.56
C ALA A 38 -1.35 3.76 -9.58
N LEU A 39 -0.36 3.75 -8.69
CA LEU A 39 -0.13 4.83 -7.73
C LEU A 39 0.15 6.17 -8.42
N ALA A 40 0.92 6.18 -9.53
CA ALA A 40 1.18 7.39 -10.32
C ALA A 40 -0.10 7.95 -10.99
N ARG A 41 -1.13 7.12 -11.19
CA ARG A 41 -2.47 7.54 -11.66
C ARG A 41 -3.43 7.85 -10.51
N ASP A 42 -2.91 8.01 -9.30
CA ASP A 42 -3.66 8.33 -8.07
C ASP A 42 -4.68 7.24 -7.66
N GLU A 43 -4.42 5.99 -8.05
CA GLU A 43 -5.19 4.81 -7.61
C GLU A 43 -4.75 4.37 -6.20
N ILE A 44 -5.70 3.98 -5.34
CA ILE A 44 -5.43 3.33 -4.05
C ILE A 44 -5.22 1.84 -4.28
N VAL A 45 -4.10 1.32 -3.77
CA VAL A 45 -3.70 -0.08 -3.97
C VAL A 45 -3.69 -0.83 -2.64
N ALA A 46 -4.48 -1.90 -2.54
CA ALA A 46 -4.29 -2.92 -1.51
C ALA A 46 -3.11 -3.82 -1.91
N TRP A 47 -2.10 -3.89 -1.06
CA TRP A 47 -0.86 -4.59 -1.26
C TRP A 47 -0.75 -5.77 -0.30
N PHE A 48 -0.83 -6.99 -0.84
CA PHE A 48 -0.73 -8.25 -0.13
C PHE A 48 0.45 -9.05 -0.69
N GLN A 49 1.59 -9.00 -0.02
CA GLN A 49 2.83 -9.61 -0.49
C GLN A 49 3.54 -10.38 0.60
N GLY A 50 4.23 -11.45 0.21
CA GLY A 50 5.12 -12.20 1.10
C GLY A 50 4.45 -12.67 2.40
N ARG A 51 5.29 -12.85 3.42
CA ARG A 51 4.86 -13.23 4.75
C ARG A 51 4.27 -12.01 5.47
N ALA A 52 3.17 -12.20 6.19
CA ALA A 52 2.63 -11.12 6.99
C ALA A 52 3.64 -10.66 8.05
N GLU A 53 3.59 -9.37 8.30
CA GLU A 53 4.37 -8.66 9.29
C GLU A 53 3.74 -8.76 10.69
N TYR A 54 4.59 -8.85 11.72
CA TYR A 54 4.18 -8.96 13.11
C TYR A 54 4.26 -7.60 13.81
N GLY A 55 3.17 -7.22 14.46
CA GLY A 55 3.05 -5.95 15.18
C GLY A 55 1.92 -5.06 14.63
N PRO A 56 1.81 -3.83 15.14
CA PRO A 56 0.66 -2.95 14.86
C PRO A 56 0.84 -2.09 13.60
N ARG A 57 1.96 -2.23 12.88
CA ARG A 57 2.29 -1.43 11.69
C ARG A 57 2.21 -2.32 10.46
N ALA A 58 1.78 -1.71 9.36
CA ALA A 58 2.05 -2.24 8.04
C ALA A 58 3.37 -1.64 7.53
N LEU A 59 4.20 -2.47 6.91
CA LEU A 59 5.61 -2.30 6.63
C LEU A 59 5.90 -2.86 5.22
N GLY A 60 4.90 -2.86 4.35
CA GLY A 60 5.04 -3.29 2.96
C GLY A 60 4.69 -4.75 2.69
N HIS A 61 4.00 -5.44 3.61
CA HIS A 61 3.48 -6.79 3.37
C HIS A 61 1.96 -6.82 3.35
N ARG A 62 1.30 -6.05 4.22
CA ARG A 62 -0.17 -5.92 4.31
C ARG A 62 -0.56 -4.45 4.37
N SER A 63 -0.42 -3.76 3.24
CA SER A 63 -0.49 -2.30 3.16
C SER A 63 -1.65 -1.81 2.28
N LEU A 64 -2.19 -0.66 2.62
CA LEU A 64 -2.87 0.23 1.67
C LEU A 64 -1.86 1.30 1.25
N LEU A 65 -1.68 1.42 -0.06
CA LEU A 65 -0.74 2.32 -0.69
C LEU A 65 -1.50 3.41 -1.45
N ALA A 66 -0.98 4.64 -1.41
CA ALA A 66 -1.52 5.76 -2.17
C ALA A 66 -0.43 6.74 -2.58
N HIS A 67 -0.75 7.65 -3.50
CA HIS A 67 0.14 8.71 -3.94
C HIS A 67 0.25 9.79 -2.84
N PRO A 68 1.46 10.24 -2.46
CA PRO A 68 1.61 11.21 -1.36
C PRO A 68 1.37 12.68 -1.78
N GLY A 69 1.36 12.97 -3.08
CA GLY A 69 1.31 14.31 -3.66
C GLY A 69 -0.09 14.94 -3.66
N HIS A 70 -1.12 14.11 -3.43
CA HIS A 70 -2.51 14.56 -3.40
C HIS A 70 -3.00 14.58 -1.95
N SER A 71 -3.24 15.77 -1.40
CA SER A 71 -3.69 15.92 0.00
C SER A 71 -4.99 15.17 0.30
N GLY A 72 -5.88 15.05 -0.69
CA GLY A 72 -7.13 14.27 -0.59
C GLY A 72 -6.93 12.77 -0.33
N ASN A 73 -5.72 12.21 -0.53
CA ASN A 73 -5.48 10.80 -0.23
C ASN A 73 -5.46 10.48 1.26
N LEU A 74 -5.20 11.46 2.13
CA LEU A 74 -5.39 11.27 3.57
C LEU A 74 -6.86 10.94 3.87
N GLU A 75 -7.77 11.73 3.30
CA GLU A 75 -9.22 11.56 3.46
C GLU A 75 -9.70 10.24 2.83
N ARG A 76 -9.35 9.97 1.57
CA ARG A 76 -9.72 8.71 0.89
C ARG A 76 -9.25 7.47 1.66
N LEU A 77 -8.04 7.49 2.23
CA LEU A 77 -7.55 6.36 3.04
C LEU A 77 -8.27 6.25 4.39
N ASN A 78 -8.64 7.37 5.00
CA ASN A 78 -9.41 7.35 6.24
C ASN A 78 -10.85 6.89 6.03
N ASP A 79 -11.45 7.20 4.87
CA ASP A 79 -12.74 6.67 4.42
C ASP A 79 -12.70 5.14 4.24
N VAL A 80 -11.70 4.63 3.52
CA VAL A 80 -11.46 3.17 3.39
C VAL A 80 -11.37 2.51 4.77
N LYS A 81 -10.74 3.19 5.73
CA LYS A 81 -10.53 2.68 7.08
C LYS A 81 -11.70 2.95 8.04
N GLY A 82 -12.73 3.69 7.61
CA GLY A 82 -13.88 4.08 8.42
C GLY A 82 -13.49 4.76 9.74
N ARG A 83 -12.51 5.67 9.71
CA ARG A 83 -11.97 6.35 10.90
C ARG A 83 -11.91 7.87 10.71
N GLU A 84 -11.53 8.60 11.75
CA GLU A 84 -11.52 10.06 11.74
C GLU A 84 -10.51 10.63 10.71
N GLN A 85 -10.89 11.71 10.03
CA GLN A 85 -10.14 12.25 8.88
C GLN A 85 -8.76 12.82 9.22
N PHE A 86 -8.52 13.16 10.49
CA PHE A 86 -7.23 13.66 10.96
C PHE A 86 -6.22 12.54 11.27
N ARG A 87 -6.63 11.26 11.22
CA ARG A 87 -5.76 10.14 11.60
C ARG A 87 -4.63 10.03 10.59
N PRO A 88 -3.36 10.19 11.01
CA PRO A 88 -2.25 10.26 10.07
C PRO A 88 -2.00 8.91 9.39
N VAL A 89 -1.34 9.00 8.24
CA VAL A 89 -0.72 7.91 7.48
C VAL A 89 0.79 8.14 7.46
N ALA A 90 1.56 7.17 7.00
CA ALA A 90 3.01 7.22 7.07
C ALA A 90 3.65 7.17 5.68
N PRO A 91 4.77 7.87 5.45
CA PRO A 91 5.56 7.67 4.25
C PRO A 91 6.43 6.42 4.36
N MET A 92 6.51 5.69 3.26
CA MET A 92 7.52 4.68 2.99
C MET A 92 8.52 5.24 1.99
N VAL A 93 9.82 5.09 2.26
CA VAL A 93 10.91 5.70 1.49
C VAL A 93 12.08 4.72 1.37
N LEU A 94 12.80 4.74 0.25
CA LEU A 94 14.05 3.99 0.12
C LEU A 94 15.06 4.50 1.14
N ALA A 95 15.79 3.59 1.80
CA ALA A 95 16.73 3.94 2.87
C ALA A 95 17.77 4.98 2.43
N GLU A 96 18.27 4.88 1.19
CA GLU A 96 19.23 5.81 0.59
C GLU A 96 18.65 7.21 0.30
N ARG A 97 17.33 7.33 0.10
CA ARG A 97 16.65 8.61 -0.14
C ARG A 97 16.17 9.28 1.16
N ALA A 98 16.12 8.54 2.27
CA ALA A 98 15.47 8.97 3.51
C ALA A 98 16.04 10.28 4.08
N ALA A 99 17.37 10.41 4.12
CA ALA A 99 18.05 11.59 4.66
C ALA A 99 17.85 12.87 3.83
N GLU A 100 17.37 12.77 2.59
CA GLU A 100 17.04 13.93 1.76
C GLU A 100 15.65 14.49 2.05
N VAL A 101 14.78 13.67 2.66
CA VAL A 101 13.36 13.98 2.89
C VAL A 101 13.07 14.19 4.37
N PHE A 102 13.75 13.47 5.25
CA PHE A 102 13.45 13.40 6.67
C PHE A 102 14.69 13.63 7.53
N ASP A 103 14.52 14.39 8.61
CA ASP A 103 15.52 14.58 9.67
C ASP A 103 15.09 13.85 10.94
N GLY A 104 15.96 12.98 11.46
CA GLY A 104 15.69 12.13 12.61
C GLY A 104 16.46 10.79 12.58
N PRO A 105 16.13 9.84 13.48
CA PRO A 105 16.87 8.58 13.61
C PRO A 105 16.72 7.65 12.40
N LEU A 106 17.82 7.43 11.69
CA LEU A 106 17.91 6.51 10.54
C LEU A 106 18.84 5.32 10.82
N PRO A 107 18.54 4.11 10.29
CA PRO A 107 17.32 3.77 9.54
C PRO A 107 16.10 3.67 10.48
N SER A 108 14.90 3.86 9.92
CA SER A 108 13.63 3.73 10.63
C SER A 108 12.72 2.66 9.99
N PRO A 109 13.10 1.37 10.03
CA PRO A 109 12.42 0.32 9.28
C PRO A 109 11.04 -0.07 9.84
N TYR A 110 10.71 0.34 11.08
CA TYR A 110 9.52 -0.15 11.80
C TYR A 110 8.45 0.92 12.05
N MET A 111 8.61 2.13 11.50
CA MET A 111 7.61 3.20 11.63
C MET A 111 7.28 3.59 13.08
N LEU A 112 8.31 3.58 13.94
CA LEU A 112 8.21 3.87 15.38
C LEU A 112 8.68 5.27 15.76
N PHE A 113 9.53 5.91 14.94
CA PHE A 113 10.08 7.23 15.23
C PHE A 113 9.44 8.32 14.35
N VAL A 114 9.23 9.49 14.96
CA VAL A 114 8.82 10.72 14.27
C VAL A 114 10.07 11.42 13.73
N HIS A 115 9.95 12.01 12.55
CA HIS A 115 10.99 12.76 11.87
C HIS A 115 10.43 14.10 11.41
N ASP A 116 11.27 15.12 11.37
CA ASP A 116 10.94 16.38 10.70
C ASP A 116 10.99 16.16 9.19
N VAL A 117 9.99 16.67 8.46
CA VAL A 117 10.00 16.66 7.00
C VAL A 117 10.75 17.89 6.51
N ALA A 118 11.75 17.68 5.65
CA ALA A 118 12.55 18.78 5.12
C ALA A 118 11.66 19.77 4.33
N PRO A 119 11.84 21.09 4.50
CA PRO A 119 10.89 22.10 4.02
C PRO A 119 10.52 21.98 2.54
N GLN A 120 11.48 21.65 1.67
CA GLN A 120 11.28 21.50 0.22
C GLN A 120 10.36 20.34 -0.18
N TRP A 121 10.06 19.41 0.74
CA TRP A 121 9.18 18.27 0.48
C TRP A 121 7.77 18.46 1.04
N ARG A 122 7.55 19.33 2.02
CA ARG A 122 6.27 19.44 2.74
C ARG A 122 5.07 19.63 1.80
N ASP A 123 5.20 20.52 0.83
CA ASP A 123 4.14 20.78 -0.16
C ASP A 123 4.08 19.75 -1.30
N ARG A 124 5.14 18.96 -1.47
CA ARG A 124 5.23 17.93 -2.53
C ARG A 124 4.65 16.59 -2.09
N ILE A 125 4.59 16.31 -0.79
CA ILE A 125 4.07 15.07 -0.21
C ILE A 125 3.02 15.33 0.88
N PRO A 126 2.04 16.23 0.67
CA PRO A 126 1.16 16.72 1.74
C PRO A 126 0.32 15.63 2.42
N ALA A 127 0.06 14.49 1.77
CA ALA A 127 -0.77 13.43 2.35
C ALA A 127 -0.14 12.73 3.57
N VAL A 128 1.18 12.84 3.76
CA VAL A 128 1.94 12.14 4.82
C VAL A 128 2.59 13.08 5.82
N VAL A 129 2.34 14.39 5.69
CA VAL A 129 2.92 15.43 6.54
C VAL A 129 1.89 15.84 7.58
N ASN A 130 2.26 15.71 8.86
CA ASN A 130 1.44 16.21 9.96
C ASN A 130 1.41 17.74 9.97
N VAL A 131 0.44 18.33 10.68
CA VAL A 131 0.27 19.79 10.79
C VAL A 131 1.49 20.52 11.36
N ASP A 132 2.33 19.84 12.13
CA ASP A 132 3.58 20.36 12.70
C ASP A 132 4.81 20.19 11.78
N GLY A 133 4.61 19.66 10.57
CA GLY A 133 5.69 19.41 9.61
C GLY A 133 6.46 18.10 9.84
N THR A 134 5.94 17.20 10.67
CA THR A 134 6.58 15.91 10.96
C THR A 134 5.90 14.72 10.25
N ALA A 135 6.57 13.57 10.24
CA ALA A 135 5.99 12.29 9.81
C ALA A 135 6.62 11.10 10.56
N ARG A 136 5.87 10.01 10.74
CA ARG A 136 6.45 8.73 11.18
C ARG A 136 6.76 7.88 9.96
N ILE A 137 8.03 7.62 9.71
CA ILE A 137 8.47 7.09 8.41
C ILE A 137 8.80 5.60 8.47
N GLN A 138 8.75 4.93 7.33
CA GLN A 138 9.36 3.62 7.14
C GLN A 138 10.48 3.71 6.10
N THR A 139 11.70 3.40 6.49
CA THR A 139 12.82 3.21 5.55
C THR A 139 12.84 1.79 5.01
N VAL A 140 13.03 1.63 3.71
CA VAL A 140 13.06 0.35 3.00
C VAL A 140 14.47 0.10 2.47
N ASP A 141 15.08 -1.00 2.91
CA ASP A 141 16.35 -1.50 2.38
C ASP A 141 16.09 -2.39 1.16
N PRO A 142 16.61 -2.07 -0.04
CA PRO A 142 16.46 -2.89 -1.24
C PRO A 142 16.93 -4.33 -1.10
N ALA A 143 17.90 -4.61 -0.23
CA ALA A 143 18.38 -5.97 0.01
C ALA A 143 17.39 -6.79 0.85
N ALA A 144 16.65 -6.15 1.75
CA ALA A 144 15.65 -6.81 2.60
C ALA A 144 14.29 -6.92 1.92
N GLU A 145 13.87 -5.85 1.22
CA GLU A 145 12.52 -5.72 0.64
C GLU A 145 12.59 -5.36 -0.86
N PRO A 146 13.15 -6.22 -1.72
CA PRO A 146 13.44 -5.89 -3.12
C PRO A 146 12.20 -5.57 -3.95
N LEU A 147 11.06 -6.19 -3.65
CA LEU A 147 9.80 -5.94 -4.35
C LEU A 147 9.26 -4.53 -4.05
N VAL A 148 9.24 -4.17 -2.77
CA VAL A 148 8.82 -2.85 -2.30
C VAL A 148 9.77 -1.78 -2.82
N ALA A 149 11.08 -2.03 -2.76
CA ALA A 149 12.08 -1.10 -3.26
C ALA A 149 11.95 -0.83 -4.76
N ARG A 150 11.65 -1.86 -5.57
CA ARG A 150 11.36 -1.70 -7.00
C ARG A 150 10.10 -0.87 -7.26
N MET A 151 9.04 -1.08 -6.48
CA MET A 151 7.81 -0.27 -6.58
C MET A 151 8.10 1.19 -6.25
N LEU A 152 8.79 1.47 -5.14
CA LEU A 152 9.19 2.83 -4.74
C LEU A 152 10.07 3.49 -5.81
N GLY A 153 11.10 2.80 -6.29
CA GLY A 153 12.00 3.34 -7.31
C GLY A 153 11.30 3.59 -8.65
N ARG A 154 10.36 2.73 -9.07
CA ARG A 154 9.56 2.99 -10.27
C ARG A 154 8.62 4.17 -10.06
N PHE A 155 7.97 4.27 -8.90
CA PHE A 155 7.10 5.39 -8.56
C PHE A 155 7.85 6.72 -8.57
N GLU A 156 9.05 6.77 -7.99
CA GLU A 156 9.91 7.96 -8.01
C GLU A 156 10.29 8.34 -9.46
N ARG A 157 10.64 7.38 -10.33
CA ARG A 157 10.90 7.67 -11.75
C ARG A 157 9.71 8.26 -12.50
N LEU A 158 8.48 7.87 -12.13
CA LEU A 158 7.26 8.33 -12.78
C LEU A 158 6.80 9.71 -12.28
N THR A 159 7.00 10.01 -10.99
CA THR A 159 6.38 11.16 -10.33
C THR A 159 7.39 12.20 -9.82
N GLY A 160 8.67 11.83 -9.72
CA GLY A 160 9.70 12.62 -9.06
C GLY A 160 9.55 12.71 -7.53
N LEU A 161 8.71 11.87 -6.93
CA LEU A 161 8.48 11.82 -5.47
C LEU A 161 9.14 10.56 -4.87
N PRO A 162 10.02 10.69 -3.87
CA PRO A 162 10.79 9.58 -3.31
C PRO A 162 10.02 8.74 -2.27
N VAL A 163 8.73 9.02 -2.05
CA VAL A 163 7.93 8.36 -1.01
C VAL A 163 6.61 7.85 -1.56
N VAL A 164 6.04 6.84 -0.92
CA VAL A 164 4.67 6.34 -1.14
C VAL A 164 3.94 6.32 0.19
N VAL A 165 2.64 6.61 0.21
CA VAL A 165 1.84 6.48 1.44
C VAL A 165 1.73 5.01 1.82
N ASN A 166 1.90 4.69 3.09
CA ASN A 166 1.67 3.37 3.67
C ASN A 166 0.78 3.48 4.91
N THR A 167 -0.26 2.66 4.94
CA THR A 167 -1.11 2.42 6.12
C THR A 167 -1.55 0.96 6.12
N SER A 168 -2.05 0.46 7.25
CA SER A 168 -2.43 -0.95 7.36
C SER A 168 -3.58 -1.34 6.43
N LEU A 169 -3.48 -2.50 5.80
CA LEU A 169 -4.56 -3.12 5.04
C LEU A 169 -5.58 -3.71 6.01
N ASN A 170 -6.60 -2.92 6.32
CA ASN A 170 -7.79 -3.30 7.08
C ASN A 170 -8.85 -2.20 6.98
N THR A 171 -10.09 -2.58 7.29
CA THR A 171 -11.23 -1.68 7.47
C THR A 171 -11.56 -1.51 8.97
N ALA A 172 -12.49 -0.60 9.29
CA ALA A 172 -12.88 -0.29 10.66
C ALA A 172 -13.28 -1.56 11.45
N GLY A 173 -12.73 -1.69 12.66
CA GLY A 173 -13.03 -2.81 13.56
C GLY A 173 -12.40 -4.16 13.19
N ARG A 174 -11.68 -4.27 12.07
CA ARG A 174 -10.95 -5.49 11.69
C ARG A 174 -9.45 -5.39 12.00
N PRO A 175 -8.80 -6.50 12.37
CA PRO A 175 -7.33 -6.57 12.43
C PRO A 175 -6.72 -6.40 11.04
N MET A 176 -5.39 -6.26 10.97
CA MET A 176 -4.67 -6.30 9.71
C MET A 176 -4.95 -7.62 8.99
N VAL A 177 -5.16 -7.54 7.68
CA VAL A 177 -5.39 -8.69 6.80
C VAL A 177 -4.22 -9.67 6.90
N ASP A 178 -4.51 -10.98 7.05
CA ASP A 178 -3.50 -12.06 7.04
C ASP A 178 -3.81 -13.13 5.98
N ASP A 179 -5.10 -13.46 5.78
CA ASP A 179 -5.57 -14.46 4.82
C ASP A 179 -5.98 -13.83 3.46
N PRO A 180 -5.79 -14.51 2.32
CA PRO A 180 -6.27 -14.06 1.01
C PRO A 180 -7.77 -13.76 1.00
N ARG A 181 -8.56 -14.51 1.77
CA ARG A 181 -9.98 -14.22 1.94
C ARG A 181 -10.20 -12.86 2.59
N ASP A 182 -9.45 -12.51 3.64
CA ASP A 182 -9.56 -11.21 4.28
C ASP A 182 -9.18 -10.08 3.31
N ALA A 183 -8.16 -10.31 2.46
CA ALA A 183 -7.76 -9.36 1.43
C ALA A 183 -8.88 -9.12 0.41
N LEU A 184 -9.54 -10.20 -0.04
CA LEU A 184 -10.67 -10.14 -0.97
C LEU A 184 -11.90 -9.47 -0.36
N GLU A 185 -12.22 -9.77 0.90
CA GLU A 185 -13.33 -9.12 1.61
C GLU A 185 -13.06 -7.63 1.82
N CYS A 186 -11.84 -7.26 2.22
CA CYS A 186 -11.41 -5.88 2.36
C CYS A 186 -11.50 -5.14 1.02
N PHE A 187 -10.95 -5.72 -0.05
CA PHE A 187 -11.01 -5.15 -1.39
C PHE A 187 -12.45 -5.02 -1.88
N GLY A 188 -13.29 -6.04 -1.76
CA GLY A 188 -14.68 -6.02 -2.23
C GLY A 188 -15.58 -5.01 -1.51
N SER A 189 -15.27 -4.69 -0.25
CA SER A 189 -16.12 -3.83 0.60
C SER A 189 -15.66 -2.38 0.74
N ALA A 190 -14.44 -2.04 0.33
CA ALA A 190 -13.88 -0.69 0.43
C ALA A 190 -13.59 -0.06 -0.95
N PRO A 191 -13.55 1.27 -1.09
CA PRO A 191 -13.24 1.95 -2.35
C PRO A 191 -11.73 1.91 -2.67
N VAL A 192 -11.21 0.71 -2.95
CA VAL A 192 -9.80 0.45 -3.32
C VAL A 192 -9.72 0.12 -4.81
N ASP A 193 -8.89 0.81 -5.58
CA ASP A 193 -8.88 0.70 -7.05
C ASP A 193 -8.25 -0.60 -7.55
N MET A 194 -7.21 -1.09 -6.87
CA MET A 194 -6.47 -2.30 -7.23
C MET A 194 -6.10 -3.13 -6.01
N LEU A 195 -6.19 -4.46 -6.13
CA LEU A 195 -5.56 -5.42 -5.21
C LEU A 195 -4.38 -6.08 -5.93
N ALA A 196 -3.18 -5.86 -5.40
CA ALA A 196 -1.97 -6.59 -5.76
C ALA A 196 -1.77 -7.71 -4.75
N ILE A 197 -1.97 -8.96 -5.17
CA ILE A 197 -1.89 -10.15 -4.31
C ILE A 197 -0.92 -11.16 -4.91
N GLY A 198 0.27 -11.28 -4.30
CA GLY A 198 1.37 -12.00 -4.91
C GLY A 198 1.70 -11.42 -6.30
N PRO A 199 1.85 -12.26 -7.35
CA PRO A 199 2.11 -11.79 -8.71
C PRO A 199 0.85 -11.32 -9.46
N PHE A 200 -0.32 -11.31 -8.83
CA PHE A 200 -1.59 -11.04 -9.50
C PHE A 200 -2.10 -9.63 -9.23
N ALA A 201 -2.76 -9.07 -10.25
CA ALA A 201 -3.44 -7.78 -10.21
C ALA A 201 -4.94 -7.98 -10.39
N VAL A 202 -5.73 -7.49 -9.43
CA VAL A 202 -7.20 -7.43 -9.51
C VAL A 202 -7.59 -5.96 -9.57
N ARG A 203 -8.36 -5.56 -10.60
CA ARG A 203 -8.78 -4.16 -10.80
C ARG A 203 -10.27 -4.01 -10.55
N ARG A 204 -10.66 -2.99 -9.79
CA ARG A 204 -12.08 -2.75 -9.41
C ARG A 204 -12.99 -2.58 -10.62
N ALA A 205 -12.56 -1.83 -11.64
CA ALA A 205 -13.37 -1.61 -12.83
C ALA A 205 -13.75 -2.93 -13.53
N ALA A 206 -12.81 -3.87 -13.64
CA ALA A 206 -13.07 -5.21 -14.17
C ALA A 206 -13.94 -6.06 -13.22
N PHE A 207 -13.78 -5.89 -11.91
CA PHE A 207 -14.55 -6.59 -10.88
C PHE A 207 -16.05 -6.26 -10.94
N PHE A 208 -16.43 -5.02 -11.28
CA PHE A 208 -17.84 -4.59 -11.39
C PHE A 208 -18.35 -4.39 -12.83
N ALA A 209 -17.51 -4.59 -13.85
CA ALA A 209 -17.93 -4.56 -15.26
C ALA A 209 -18.75 -5.79 -15.67
N GLY A 210 -18.81 -6.84 -14.84
CA GLY A 210 -19.74 -7.95 -14.99
C GLY A 210 -21.17 -7.50 -14.68
N GLY A 211 -21.87 -7.01 -15.70
CA GLY A 211 -23.30 -6.70 -15.62
C GLY A 211 -24.11 -7.86 -15.02
N ARG A 212 -25.25 -7.52 -14.40
CA ARG A 212 -26.24 -8.51 -13.93
C ARG A 212 -26.44 -9.55 -15.04
N PRO A 213 -26.44 -10.87 -14.74
CA PRO A 213 -27.00 -11.82 -15.70
C PRO A 213 -28.41 -11.33 -16.01
N ASP A 214 -28.71 -11.14 -17.29
CA ASP A 214 -30.04 -10.76 -17.74
C ASP A 214 -31.05 -11.66 -17.01
N ALA A 215 -32.02 -11.02 -16.35
CA ALA A 215 -33.14 -11.73 -15.78
C ALA A 215 -33.81 -12.48 -16.94
N VAL A 216 -33.63 -13.80 -16.95
CA VAL A 216 -34.26 -14.71 -17.90
C VAL A 216 -35.76 -14.40 -17.88
N THR A 217 -36.28 -13.95 -19.03
CA THR A 217 -37.70 -13.93 -19.34
C THR A 217 -38.06 -15.22 -20.06
#